data_AF-A0A8J8FSS9-F1
#
_entry.id   AF-A0A8J8FSS9-F1
#
_cell.length_a   1.000
_cell.length_b   1.000
_cell.length_c   1.000
_cell.angle_alpha   90.00
_cell.angle_beta   90.00
_cell.angle_gamma   90.00
#
_symmetry.space_group_name_H-M   'P 1'
#
loop_
_entity.id
_entity.type
_entity.pdbx_description
1 polymer ?
#
loop_
_entity_poly.entity_id
_entity_poly.type
_entity_poly.pdbx_seq_one_letter_code
_entity_poly.pdbx_strand_id
1 'polypeptide(L)' 'MAFLKTLGLLFSLLLSTNILADSIKINPNHPDQYTVVKGDTLWDISGKFLENPWQWPEVWGNNPQ' A
#
# COMPACT_ATOMS: atom_id res chain seq x y z
N MET A 1 -2.57 -34.85 28.52
CA MET A 1 -1.87 -34.52 27.24
C MET A 1 -2.65 -33.56 26.32
N ALA A 2 -3.99 -33.48 26.38
CA ALA A 2 -4.76 -32.53 25.55
C ALA A 2 -4.67 -31.06 26.03
N PHE A 3 -4.59 -30.82 27.34
CA PHE A 3 -4.59 -29.47 27.93
C PHE A 3 -3.39 -28.58 27.54
N LEU A 4 -2.19 -29.15 27.45
CA LEU A 4 -1.02 -28.40 26.96
C LEU A 4 -1.12 -28.07 25.47
N LYS A 5 -1.76 -28.94 24.67
CA LYS A 5 -1.95 -28.73 23.23
C LYS A 5 -2.93 -27.58 22.97
N THR A 6 -4.03 -27.51 23.74
CA THR A 6 -5.00 -26.41 23.64
C THR A 6 -4.41 -25.09 24.10
N LEU A 7 -3.59 -25.09 25.16
CA LEU A 7 -2.91 -23.89 25.64
C LEU A 7 -1.88 -23.37 24.64
N GLY A 8 -1.12 -24.27 24.00
CA GLY A 8 -0.19 -23.92 22.92
C GLY A 8 -0.89 -23.33 21.70
N LEU A 9 -2.06 -23.85 21.32
CA LEU A 9 -2.86 -23.32 20.21
C LEU A 9 -3.40 -21.91 20.50
N LEU A 10 -3.87 -21.67 21.73
CA LEU A 10 -4.29 -20.34 22.19
C LEU A 10 -3.13 -19.35 22.19
N PHE A 11 -1.94 -19.78 22.62
CA PHE A 11 -0.75 -18.94 22.63
C PHE A 11 -0.30 -18.56 21.20
N SER A 12 -0.29 -19.49 20.25
CA SER A 12 0.01 -19.19 18.85
C SER A 12 -0.98 -18.23 18.21
N LEU A 13 -2.26 -18.31 18.58
CA LEU A 13 -3.28 -17.38 18.10
C LEU A 13 -3.05 -15.96 18.62
N LEU A 14 -2.59 -15.83 19.87
CA LEU A 14 -2.25 -14.56 20.53
C LEU A 14 -0.98 -13.89 19.96
N LEU A 15 -0.13 -14.62 19.24
CA LEU A 15 1.06 -14.09 18.56
C LEU A 15 0.77 -13.53 17.16
N SER A 16 -0.48 -13.55 16.70
CA SER A 16 -0.89 -12.98 15.41
C SER A 16 -0.85 -11.46 15.49
N THR A 17 0.26 -10.83 15.09
CA THR A 17 0.33 -9.37 14.95
C THR A 17 -0.39 -8.95 13.66
N ASN A 18 -1.28 -7.96 13.77
CA ASN A 18 -1.86 -7.33 12.60
C ASN A 18 -0.83 -6.35 12.02
N ILE A 19 -0.32 -6.65 10.82
CA ILE A 19 0.43 -5.67 10.03
C ILE A 19 -0.63 -4.71 9.48
N LEU A 20 -0.59 -3.44 9.91
CA LEU A 20 -1.47 -2.41 9.38
C LEU A 20 -1.16 -2.22 7.90
N ALA A 21 -2.20 -2.29 7.06
CA ALA A 21 -2.08 -1.94 5.66
C ALA A 21 -1.82 -0.43 5.56
N ASP A 22 -0.68 -0.04 4.99
CA ASP A 22 -0.36 1.36 4.74
C ASP A 22 -1.11 1.81 3.49
N SER A 23 -1.91 2.86 3.61
CA SER A 23 -2.64 3.44 2.47
C SER A 23 -1.73 4.41 1.72
N ILE A 24 -1.77 4.38 0.39
CA ILE A 24 -1.05 5.37 -0.43
C ILE A 24 -1.53 6.77 -0.03
N LYS A 25 -0.58 7.61 0.41
CA LYS A 25 -0.85 9.00 0.75
C LYS A 25 -0.59 9.88 -0.46
N ILE A 26 -1.53 10.77 -0.72
CA ILE A 26 -1.55 11.65 -1.89
C ILE A 26 -1.71 13.10 -1.48
N ASN A 27 -1.18 14.01 -2.29
CA ASN A 27 -1.26 15.45 -2.06
C ASN A 27 -2.73 15.89 -2.01
N PRO A 28 -3.25 16.49 -0.93
CA PRO A 28 -4.67 16.83 -0.81
C PRO A 28 -5.19 17.81 -1.89
N ASN A 29 -4.29 18.48 -2.62
CA ASN A 29 -4.61 19.37 -3.73
C ASN A 29 -4.37 18.74 -5.12
N HIS A 30 -4.26 17.41 -5.22
CA HIS A 30 -4.10 16.71 -6.50
C HIS A 30 -5.38 16.82 -7.36
N PRO A 31 -5.28 16.80 -8.70
CA PRO A 31 -6.45 16.66 -9.56
C PRO A 31 -6.98 15.21 -9.52
N ASP A 32 -8.26 14.99 -9.81
CA ASP A 32 -8.83 13.64 -9.89
C ASP A 32 -8.26 12.81 -11.05
N GLN A 33 -7.81 13.49 -12.11
CA GLN A 33 -7.22 12.88 -13.29
C GLN A 33 -6.05 13.72 -13.81
N TYR A 34 -5.05 13.04 -14.37
CA TYR A 34 -3.91 13.69 -15.00
C TYR A 34 -3.72 13.11 -16.41
N THR A 35 -3.73 13.98 -17.42
CA THR A 35 -3.43 13.59 -18.80
C THR A 35 -1.92 13.58 -19.00
N VAL A 36 -1.37 12.40 -19.30
CA VAL A 36 0.05 12.22 -19.57
C VAL A 36 0.46 13.03 -20.80
N VAL A 37 1.58 13.75 -20.70
CA VAL A 37 2.17 14.48 -21.82
C VAL A 37 3.55 13.93 -22.19
N LYS A 38 4.00 14.22 -23.41
CA LYS A 38 5.30 13.75 -23.91
C LYS A 38 6.42 14.23 -22.98
N GLY A 39 7.21 13.28 -22.47
CA GLY A 39 8.34 13.54 -21.57
C GLY A 39 8.02 13.25 -20.10
N ASP A 40 6.77 12.98 -19.74
CA ASP A 40 6.43 12.48 -18.41
C ASP A 40 6.98 11.05 -18.20
N THR A 41 7.36 10.76 -16.96
CA THR A 41 7.61 9.41 -16.48
C THR A 41 6.69 9.10 -15.31
N LEU A 42 6.41 7.82 -15.05
CA LEU A 42 5.64 7.43 -13.86
C LEU A 42 6.30 7.92 -12.57
N TRP A 43 7.64 7.92 -12.54
CA TRP A 43 8.41 8.45 -11.43
C TRP A 43 8.13 9.95 -11.20
N ASP A 44 8.20 10.76 -12.25
CA ASP A 44 8.00 12.21 -12.16
C ASP A 44 6.54 12.56 -11.84
N ILE A 45 5.58 11.83 -12.40
CA ILE A 45 4.15 11.98 -12.08
C ILE A 45 3.91 11.63 -10.62
N SER A 46 4.44 10.52 -10.13
CA SER A 46 4.31 10.13 -8.72
C SER A 46 5.00 11.10 -7.79
N GLY A 47 6.12 11.70 -8.20
CA GLY A 47 6.76 12.81 -7.48
C GLY A 47 5.89 14.05 -7.28
N LYS A 48 4.92 14.29 -8.16
CA LYS A 48 3.99 15.43 -8.07
C LYS A 48 2.81 15.16 -7.13
N PHE A 49 2.35 13.90 -7.06
CA PHE A 49 1.05 13.57 -6.47
C PHE A 49 1.10 12.64 -5.26
N LEU A 50 2.13 11.80 -5.12
CA LEU A 50 2.28 10.90 -3.98
C LEU A 50 3.17 11.52 -2.92
N GLU A 51 2.88 11.26 -1.64
CA GLU A 51 3.81 11.58 -0.54
C GLU A 51 5.11 10.79 -0.68
N ASN A 52 5.01 9.56 -1.17
CA ASN A 52 6.11 8.61 -1.35
C ASN A 52 6.19 8.16 -2.81
N PRO A 53 7.04 8.79 -3.65
CA PRO A 53 7.02 8.57 -5.10
C PRO A 53 7.36 7.13 -5.54
N TRP A 54 8.10 6.38 -4.71
CA TRP A 54 8.45 4.97 -4.98
C TRP A 54 7.25 4.01 -4.92
N GLN A 55 6.08 4.46 -4.43
CA GLN A 55 4.84 3.67 -4.43
C GLN A 55 4.14 3.65 -5.81
N TRP A 56 4.73 4.27 -6.85
CA TRP A 56 4.18 4.29 -8.20
C TRP A 56 3.78 2.92 -8.78
N PRO A 57 4.45 1.78 -8.50
CA PRO A 57 4.05 0.48 -9.05
C PRO A 57 2.67 0.03 -8.56
N GLU A 58 2.30 0.37 -7.33
CA GLU A 58 1.01 0.03 -6.75
C GLU A 58 -0.11 0.84 -7.41
N VAL A 59 0.13 2.14 -7.65
CA VAL A 59 -0.81 3.00 -8.38
C VAL A 59 -0.98 2.48 -9.81
N TRP A 60 0.12 2.16 -10.50
CA TRP A 60 0.09 1.67 -11.87
C TRP A 60 -0.71 0.37 -12.01
N GLY A 61 -0.55 -0.57 -11.07
CA GLY A 61 -1.31 -1.83 -11.07
C GLY A 61 -2.83 -1.67 -11.00
N ASN A 62 -3.31 -0.54 -10.47
CA ASN A 62 -4.73 -0.21 -10.37
C ASN A 62 -5.26 0.65 -11.53
N ASN A 63 -4.42 1.03 -12.50
CA ASN A 63 -4.79 1.81 -13.67
C ASN A 63 -4.81 0.92 -14.93
N PRO A 64 -5.92 0.21 -15.22
CA PRO A 64 -6.06 -0.52 -16.47
C PRO A 64 -6.07 0.46 -17.65
N GLN A 65 -5.34 0.11 -18.71
CA GLN A 65 -5.17 0.88 -19.95
C GLN A 65 -6.34 0.75 -20.93
#